data_AF-A0A8J2ZYX0-F1
#
_entry.id   AF-A0A8J2ZYX0-F1
#
_cell.length_a   1.000
_cell.length_b   1.000
_cell.length_c   1.000
_cell.angle_alpha   90.00
_cell.angle_beta   90.00
_cell.angle_gamma   90.00
#
_symmetry.space_group_name_H-M   'P 1'
#
loop_
_entity.id
_entity.type
_entity.pdbx_description
1 polymer ?
#
loop_
_entity_poly.entity_id
_entity_poly.type
_entity_poly.pdbx_seq_one_letter_code
_entity_poly.pdbx_strand_id
1 'polypeptide(L)'
;MTDRENQGSFDYWRIKVNPFLQSKLEEFQLLGINHLSLDDLWAFIKEKVQKKTKKNEADEEWRLHQVVGYIMSISVNDYMNKIRLEMFQDEDLLKVTEELL
;
A
#
# COMPACT_ATOMS: atom_id res chain seq x y z
N MET A 1 -11.11 -2.55 27.18
CA MET A 1 -11.41 -2.24 25.77
C MET A 1 -10.81 -3.38 24.97
N THR A 2 -11.67 -4.20 24.41
CA THR A 2 -11.38 -5.58 23.99
C THR A 2 -10.69 -5.66 22.63
N ASP A 3 -9.67 -6.51 22.51
CA ASP A 3 -8.95 -6.88 21.27
C ASP A 3 -9.84 -7.29 20.08
N ARG A 4 -11.15 -7.47 20.29
CA ARG A 4 -12.12 -7.90 19.28
C ARG A 4 -12.50 -6.81 18.28
N GLU A 5 -12.50 -5.53 18.65
CA GLU A 5 -12.90 -4.45 17.72
C GLU A 5 -11.82 -4.13 16.69
N ASN A 6 -10.55 -4.46 16.95
CA ASN A 6 -9.46 -4.21 16.02
C ASN A 6 -9.14 -5.42 15.11
N GLN A 7 -9.75 -6.59 15.36
CA GLN A 7 -9.46 -7.85 14.62
C GLN A 7 -9.88 -7.84 13.14
N GLY A 8 -10.70 -6.87 12.71
CA GLY A 8 -11.14 -6.68 11.32
C GLY A 8 -10.33 -5.66 10.51
N SER A 9 -9.56 -4.78 11.19
CA SER A 9 -8.76 -3.76 10.51
C SER A 9 -7.58 -4.40 9.78
N PHE A 10 -7.30 -3.98 8.56
CA PHE A 10 -6.17 -4.49 7.76
C PHE A 10 -4.82 -4.37 8.51
N ASP A 11 -4.68 -3.35 9.38
CA ASP A 11 -3.49 -3.14 10.23
C ASP A 11 -3.26 -4.24 11.28
N TYR A 12 -4.30 -4.94 11.71
CA TYR A 12 -4.18 -6.07 12.65
C TYR A 12 -3.33 -7.22 12.08
N TRP A 13 -3.36 -7.41 10.76
CA TRP A 13 -2.66 -8.51 10.11
C TRP A 13 -1.16 -8.26 9.92
N ARG A 14 -0.68 -7.03 10.06
CA ARG A 14 0.69 -6.62 9.69
C ARG A 14 1.78 -7.54 10.24
N ILE A 15 1.72 -7.86 11.54
CA ILE A 15 2.71 -8.72 12.19
C ILE A 15 2.66 -10.14 11.61
N LYS A 16 1.45 -10.68 11.37
CA LYS A 16 1.26 -12.04 10.88
C LYS A 16 1.67 -12.20 9.41
N VAL A 17 1.51 -11.16 8.61
CA VAL A 17 1.86 -11.17 7.17
C VAL A 17 3.27 -10.69 6.88
N ASN A 18 4.05 -10.33 7.90
CA ASN A 18 5.41 -9.84 7.75
C ASN A 18 6.32 -10.71 6.85
N PRO A 19 6.30 -12.06 6.94
CA PRO A 19 7.10 -12.89 6.03
C PRO A 19 6.76 -12.68 4.54
N PHE A 20 5.49 -12.44 4.23
CA PHE A 20 5.03 -12.16 2.86
C PHE A 20 5.39 -10.74 2.42
N LEU A 21 5.35 -9.78 3.34
CA LEU A 21 5.81 -8.41 3.08
C LEU A 21 7.31 -8.36 2.78
N GLN A 22 8.13 -9.10 3.53
CA GLN A 22 9.56 -9.22 3.28
C GLN A 22 9.84 -9.85 1.91
N SER A 23 9.20 -10.99 1.62
CA SER A 23 9.35 -11.66 0.32
C SER A 23 8.93 -10.76 -0.85
N LYS A 24 7.84 -9.99 -0.70
CA LYS A 24 7.38 -9.02 -1.71
C LYS A 24 8.33 -7.83 -1.86
N LEU A 25 8.90 -7.35 -0.74
CA LEU A 25 9.89 -6.29 -0.75
C LEU A 25 11.16 -6.71 -1.50
N GLU A 26 11.67 -7.90 -1.21
CA GLU A 26 12.83 -8.49 -1.90
C GLU A 26 12.57 -8.65 -3.40
N GLU A 27 11.37 -9.07 -3.80
CA GLU A 27 10.95 -9.11 -5.22
C GLU A 27 11.03 -7.72 -5.87
N PHE A 28 10.56 -6.68 -5.20
CA PHE A 28 10.57 -5.31 -5.73
C PHE A 28 11.99 -4.76 -5.84
N GLN A 29 12.84 -5.04 -4.85
CA GLN A 29 14.25 -4.67 -4.87
C GLN A 29 14.99 -5.40 -6.00
N LEU A 30 14.73 -6.69 -6.21
CA LEU A 30 15.30 -7.45 -7.31
C LEU A 30 14.93 -6.86 -8.68
N LEU A 31 13.76 -6.24 -8.79
CA LEU A 31 13.28 -5.55 -9.99
C LEU A 31 13.71 -4.08 -10.07
N GLY A 32 14.60 -3.62 -9.18
CA GLY A 32 15.26 -2.32 -9.24
C GLY A 32 14.71 -1.26 -8.29
N ILE A 33 13.72 -1.57 -7.45
CA ILE A 33 13.14 -0.62 -6.49
C ILE A 33 13.88 -0.69 -5.14
N ASN A 34 15.19 -0.42 -5.17
CA ASN A 34 16.10 -0.67 -4.05
C ASN A 34 15.86 0.21 -2.81
N HIS A 35 15.24 1.38 -2.98
CA HIS A 35 15.03 2.35 -1.90
C HIS A 35 13.71 2.16 -1.15
N LEU A 36 12.86 1.23 -1.60
CA LEU A 36 11.59 0.97 -0.94
C LEU A 36 11.85 0.32 0.43
N SER A 37 11.28 0.90 1.48
CA SER A 37 11.28 0.28 2.81
C SER A 37 10.04 -0.59 3.02
N LEU A 38 10.08 -1.44 4.05
CA LEU A 38 8.92 -2.25 4.45
C LEU A 38 7.74 -1.37 4.90
N ASP A 39 8.02 -0.24 5.56
CA ASP A 39 7.01 0.72 5.99
C ASP A 39 6.33 1.39 4.78
N ASP A 40 7.12 1.79 3.78
CA ASP A 40 6.60 2.38 2.54
C ASP A 40 5.75 1.38 1.76
N LEU A 41 6.22 0.13 1.64
CA LEU A 41 5.45 -0.95 1.01
C LEU A 41 4.13 -1.18 1.76
N TRP A 42 4.15 -1.21 3.09
CA TRP A 42 2.94 -1.36 3.89
C TRP A 42 1.97 -0.21 3.68
N ALA A 43 2.46 1.04 3.70
CA ALA A 43 1.65 2.23 3.46
C ALA A 43 0.99 2.19 2.09
N PHE A 44 1.73 1.81 1.05
CA PHE A 44 1.22 1.64 -0.30
C PHE A 44 0.09 0.60 -0.37
N ILE A 45 0.30 -0.58 0.21
CA ILE A 45 -0.69 -1.66 0.21
C ILE A 45 -1.97 -1.20 0.90
N LYS A 46 -1.85 -0.54 2.07
CA LYS A 46 -2.98 0.01 2.82
C LYS A 46 -3.79 1.01 2.03
N GLU A 47 -3.12 1.93 1.35
CA GLU A 47 -3.80 2.92 0.52
C GLU A 47 -4.63 2.25 -0.57
N LYS A 48 -4.10 1.22 -1.24
CA LYS A 48 -4.85 0.48 -2.26
C LYS A 48 -6.03 -0.30 -1.67
N VAL A 49 -5.88 -0.90 -0.48
CA VAL A 49 -6.99 -1.56 0.24
C VAL A 49 -8.09 -0.56 0.58
N GLN A 50 -7.73 0.58 1.18
CA GLN A 50 -8.69 1.63 1.52
C GLN A 50 -9.43 2.15 0.29
N LYS A 51 -8.74 2.33 -0.84
CA LYS A 51 -9.37 2.72 -2.12
C LYS A 51 -10.37 1.67 -2.60
N LYS A 52 -10.06 0.37 -2.47
CA LYS A 52 -10.97 -0.73 -2.84
C LYS A 52 -12.20 -0.80 -1.93
N THR A 53 -12.00 -0.71 -0.61
CA THR A 53 -13.10 -0.70 0.37
C THR A 53 -14.05 0.47 0.12
N LYS A 54 -13.52 1.69 -0.13
CA LYS A 54 -14.33 2.87 -0.46
C LYS A 54 -15.17 2.71 -1.75
N LYS A 55 -14.72 1.87 -2.68
CA LYS A 55 -15.42 1.56 -3.93
C LYS A 55 -16.37 0.37 -3.83
N ASN A 56 -16.53 -0.21 -2.63
CA ASN A 56 -17.27 -1.46 -2.41
C ASN A 56 -16.73 -2.64 -3.25
N GLU A 57 -15.44 -2.62 -3.59
CA GLU A 57 -14.74 -3.68 -4.35
C GLU A 57 -14.08 -4.72 -3.43
N ALA A 58 -14.11 -4.50 -2.12
CA ALA A 58 -13.55 -5.37 -1.10
C ALA A 58 -14.32 -5.24 0.21
N ASP A 59 -14.30 -6.31 1.01
CA ASP A 59 -14.90 -6.37 2.34
C ASP A 59 -14.28 -5.31 3.28
N GLU A 60 -15.07 -4.83 4.25
CA GLU A 60 -14.56 -4.01 5.36
C GLU A 60 -13.69 -4.83 6.31
N GLU A 61 -14.05 -6.10 6.52
CA GLU A 61 -13.30 -7.04 7.36
C GLU A 61 -12.51 -8.04 6.53
N TRP A 62 -11.18 -7.87 6.49
CA TRP A 62 -10.31 -8.77 5.74
C TRP A 62 -9.91 -10.01 6.57
N ARG A 63 -10.01 -11.20 5.98
CA ARG A 63 -9.44 -12.45 6.51
C ARG A 63 -7.97 -12.57 6.13
N LEU A 64 -7.17 -13.26 6.96
CA LEU A 64 -5.72 -13.43 6.74
C LEU A 64 -5.36 -13.89 5.31
N HIS A 65 -6.06 -14.90 4.78
CA HIS A 65 -5.78 -15.41 3.44
C HIS A 65 -6.09 -14.38 2.34
N GLN A 66 -7.08 -13.50 2.52
CA GLN A 66 -7.36 -12.41 1.60
C GLN A 66 -6.24 -11.36 1.65
N VAL A 67 -5.75 -11.03 2.85
CA VAL A 67 -4.62 -10.09 3.02
C VAL A 67 -3.36 -10.64 2.35
N VAL A 68 -3.01 -11.90 2.61
CA VAL A 68 -1.85 -12.55 1.98
C VAL A 68 -2.02 -12.58 0.47
N GLY A 69 -3.16 -13.04 -0.04
CA GLY A 69 -3.43 -13.08 -1.48
C GLY A 69 -3.31 -11.71 -2.12
N TYR A 70 -3.77 -10.66 -1.43
CA TYR A 70 -3.67 -9.30 -1.91
C TYR A 70 -2.22 -8.80 -1.97
N ILE A 71 -1.46 -8.95 -0.88
CA ILE A 71 -0.02 -8.62 -0.84
C ILE A 71 0.71 -9.28 -2.01
N MET A 72 0.47 -10.59 -2.23
CA MET A 72 1.15 -11.35 -3.27
C MET A 72 0.73 -10.94 -4.68
N SER A 73 -0.50 -10.44 -4.86
CA SER A 73 -1.04 -10.00 -6.16
C SER A 73 -0.50 -8.65 -6.65
N ILE A 74 0.08 -7.85 -5.75
CA ILE A 74 0.58 -6.52 -6.10
C ILE A 74 1.87 -6.64 -6.91
N SER A 75 1.92 -5.88 -8.00
CA SER A 75 3.05 -5.83 -8.92
C SER A 75 3.90 -4.57 -8.76
N VAL A 76 5.15 -4.61 -9.23
CA VAL A 76 5.99 -3.41 -9.33
C VAL A 76 5.34 -2.35 -10.22
N ASN A 77 4.60 -2.75 -11.26
CA ASN A 77 3.87 -1.83 -12.13
C ASN A 77 2.78 -1.06 -11.36
N ASP A 78 2.08 -1.72 -10.43
CA ASP A 78 1.11 -1.04 -9.55
C ASP A 78 1.78 0.06 -8.72
N TYR A 79 2.97 -0.21 -8.20
CA TYR A 79 3.74 0.73 -7.39
C TYR A 79 4.26 1.90 -8.25
N MET A 80 4.87 1.61 -9.40
CA MET A 80 5.37 2.64 -10.33
C MET A 80 4.27 3.56 -10.84
N ASN A 81 3.06 3.03 -11.08
CA ASN A 81 1.92 3.85 -11.47
C ASN A 81 1.52 4.82 -10.35
N LYS A 82 1.59 4.42 -9.07
CA LYS A 82 1.37 5.34 -7.95
C LYS A 82 2.43 6.43 -7.91
N ILE A 83 3.71 6.05 -7.92
CA ILE A 83 4.82 7.02 -7.86
C ILE A 83 4.71 8.04 -8.99
N ARG A 84 4.38 7.60 -10.21
CA ARG A 84 4.17 8.49 -11.34
C ARG A 84 3.04 9.50 -11.08
N LEU A 85 1.91 9.05 -10.52
CA LEU A 85 0.79 9.94 -10.20
C LEU A 85 1.18 10.95 -9.12
N GLU A 86 1.92 10.53 -8.09
CA GLU A 86 2.41 11.42 -7.03
C GLU A 86 3.37 12.47 -7.59
N MET A 87 4.32 12.08 -8.45
CA MET A 87 5.23 13.03 -9.10
C MET A 87 4.49 14.09 -9.93
N PHE A 88 3.45 13.71 -10.68
CA PHE A 88 2.65 14.68 -11.43
C PHE A 88 1.86 15.61 -10.51
N GLN A 89 1.32 15.11 -9.40
CA GLN A 89 0.62 15.93 -8.41
C GLN A 89 1.56 16.93 -7.74
N ASP A 90 2.77 16.50 -7.39
CA ASP A 90 3.80 17.36 -6.81
C ASP A 90 4.26 18.44 -7.81
N GLU A 91 4.42 18.09 -9.09
CA GLU A 91 4.77 19.05 -10.14
C GLU A 91 3.69 20.13 -10.32
N ASP A 92 2.41 19.73 -10.31
CA ASP A 92 1.28 20.66 -10.38
C ASP A 92 1.21 21.58 -9.15
N LEU A 93 1.47 21.04 -7.94
CA LEU A 93 1.51 21.83 -6.71
C LEU A 93 2.63 22.87 -6.73
N LEU A 94 3.83 22.51 -7.21
CA LEU A 94 4.95 23.44 -7.34
C LEU A 94 4.61 24.60 -8.28
N LYS A 95 4.00 24.32 -9.43
CA LYS A 95 3.57 25.37 -10.39
C LYS A 95 2.58 26.35 -9.78
N VAL A 96 1.58 25.86 -9.04
CA VAL A 96 0.61 26.73 -8.35
C VAL A 96 1.29 27.65 -7.35
N THR A 97 2.31 27.17 -6.62
CA THR A 97 3.04 28.01 -5.66
C THR A 97 3.90 29.08 -6.33
N GLU A 98 4.44 28.81 -7.52
CA GLU A 98 5.23 29.77 -8.30
C GLU A 98 4.34 30.87 -8.93
N GLU A 99 3.11 30.55 -9.35
CA GLU A 99 2.15 31.52 -9.89
C GLU A 99 1.55 32.48 -8.85
N LEU A 100 1.65 32.12 -7.56
CA LEU A 100 1.14 32.91 -6.43
C LEU A 100 2.21 33.84 -5.81
N LEU A 101 3.43 33.87 -6.34
CA LEU A 101 4.55 34.73 -5.94
C LEU A 101 4.82 35.83 -6.97
#